data_AF-A0A3D3L4D8-F1
#
_entry.id   AF-A0A3D3L4D8-F1
#
_cell.length_a   1.000
_cell.length_b   1.000
_cell.length_c   1.000
_cell.angle_alpha   90.00
_cell.angle_beta   90.00
_cell.angle_gamma   90.00
#
_symmetry.space_group_name_H-M   'P 1'
#
loop_
_entity.id
_entity.type
_entity.pdbx_description
1 polymer ?
#
loop_
_entity_poly.entity_id
_entity_poly.type
_entity_poly.pdbx_seq_one_letter_code
_entity_poly.pdbx_strand_id
1 'polypeptide(L)'
;MTVLVISFAATTLDTATRIQRFIIAEIGTTISIRLLQNRYIATILALFPSLILTMWNVQNTRTGEFTQAGWALWPIFGASNQMLAALTLMILSLYFFLRKKPVLPLVLPFLFITVITLTALILKIQEFWGTNRPLAIISIILFVFVLWMLAEGCVAFKKGKRHQNF
;
A
#
# COMPACT_ATOMS: atom_id res chain seq x y z
N MET A 1 -26.53 9.49 -18.48
CA MET A 1 -25.40 8.67 -18.00
C MET A 1 -24.17 9.50 -17.63
N THR A 2 -23.76 10.46 -18.47
CA THR A 2 -22.57 11.33 -18.22
C THR A 2 -22.59 12.06 -16.87
N VAL A 3 -23.73 12.68 -16.48
CA VAL A 3 -23.85 13.38 -15.19
C VAL A 3 -23.66 12.44 -14.01
N LEU A 4 -24.19 11.21 -14.07
CA LEU A 4 -24.07 10.23 -12.99
C LEU A 4 -22.61 9.80 -12.81
N VAL A 5 -21.90 9.52 -13.91
CA VAL A 5 -20.48 9.11 -13.88
C VAL A 5 -19.60 10.24 -13.33
N ILE A 6 -19.82 11.48 -13.79
CA ILE A 6 -19.05 12.63 -13.30
C ILE A 6 -19.34 12.90 -11.82
N SER A 7 -20.61 12.87 -11.40
CA SER A 7 -20.99 13.08 -9.99
C SER A 7 -20.45 11.98 -9.07
N PHE A 8 -20.44 10.72 -9.53
CA PHE A 8 -19.86 9.61 -8.78
C PHE A 8 -18.34 9.78 -8.63
N ALA A 9 -17.65 10.11 -9.74
CA ALA A 9 -16.22 10.37 -9.72
C ALA A 9 -15.88 11.57 -8.82
N ALA A 10 -16.63 12.66 -8.88
CA ALA A 10 -16.46 13.84 -8.04
C ALA A 10 -16.67 13.53 -6.55
N THR A 11 -17.69 12.75 -6.20
CA THR A 11 -17.96 12.35 -4.81
C THR A 11 -16.86 11.43 -4.26
N THR A 12 -16.36 10.51 -5.09
CA THR A 12 -15.24 9.62 -4.73
C THR A 12 -13.96 10.43 -4.56
N LEU A 13 -13.69 11.39 -5.46
CA LEU A 13 -12.51 12.26 -5.38
C LEU A 13 -12.54 13.17 -4.15
N ASP A 14 -13.68 13.78 -3.81
CA ASP A 14 -13.84 14.59 -2.59
C ASP A 14 -13.58 13.75 -1.34
N THR A 15 -14.15 12.54 -1.28
CA THR A 15 -13.95 11.62 -0.15
C THR A 15 -12.49 11.18 -0.04
N ALA A 16 -11.86 10.78 -1.16
CA ALA A 16 -10.46 10.37 -1.19
C ALA A 16 -9.52 11.51 -0.76
N THR A 17 -9.74 12.73 -1.26
CA THR A 17 -8.94 13.91 -0.91
C THR A 17 -9.06 14.25 0.59
N ARG A 18 -10.27 14.11 1.17
CA ARG A 18 -10.48 14.29 2.61
C ARG A 18 -9.70 13.28 3.43
N ILE A 19 -9.79 11.99 3.08
CA ILE A 19 -9.06 10.91 3.77
C ILE A 19 -7.55 11.15 3.69
N GLN A 20 -7.04 11.47 2.51
CA GLN A 20 -5.61 11.70 2.32
C GLN A 20 -5.10 12.91 3.11
N ARG A 21 -5.90 13.98 3.18
CA ARG A 21 -5.61 15.13 4.05
C ARG A 21 -5.55 14.73 5.53
N PHE A 22 -6.47 13.88 6.00
CA PHE A 22 -6.45 13.41 7.39
C PHE A 22 -5.19 12.60 7.69
N ILE A 23 -4.78 11.70 6.78
CA ILE A 23 -3.53 10.94 6.91
C ILE A 23 -2.31 11.88 6.99
N ILE A 24 -2.23 12.90 6.12
CA ILE A 24 -1.14 13.88 6.14
C ILE A 24 -1.12 14.68 7.45
N ALA A 25 -2.29 15.10 7.92
CA ALA A 25 -2.40 15.84 9.18
C ALA A 25 -1.96 14.98 10.38
N GLU A 26 -2.33 13.70 10.40
CA GLU A 26 -1.95 12.74 11.45
C GLU A 26 -0.44 12.44 11.45
N ILE A 27 0.16 12.32 10.27
CA ILE A 27 1.62 12.26 10.12
C ILE A 27 2.26 13.54 10.63
N GLY A 28 1.70 14.71 10.29
CA GLY A 28 2.16 16.02 10.76
C GLY A 28 2.10 16.18 12.28
N THR A 29 1.08 15.62 12.94
CA THR A 29 1.00 15.57 14.41
C THR A 29 2.03 14.62 15.01
N THR A 30 2.23 13.44 14.40
CA THR A 30 3.19 12.43 14.89
C THR A 30 4.64 12.91 14.79
N ILE A 31 4.99 13.60 13.70
CA ILE A 31 6.35 14.14 13.46
C ILE A 31 6.50 15.57 14.03
N SER A 32 5.46 16.12 14.67
CA SER A 32 5.44 17.49 15.24
C SER A 32 5.72 18.62 14.24
N ILE A 33 5.37 18.43 12.96
CA ILE A 33 5.55 19.45 11.91
C ILE A 33 4.25 20.26 11.77
N ARG A 34 4.25 21.50 12.28
CA ARG A 34 3.08 22.39 12.29
C ARG A 34 2.56 22.76 10.89
N LEU A 35 3.42 22.73 9.86
CA LEU A 35 3.05 22.99 8.46
C LEU A 35 2.08 21.93 7.90
N LEU A 36 2.29 20.64 8.24
CA LEU A 36 1.44 19.54 7.76
C LEU A 36 0.09 19.48 8.50
N GLN A 37 -0.04 20.18 9.63
CA GLN A 37 -1.29 20.29 10.39
C GLN A 37 -2.26 21.32 9.77
N ASN A 38 -1.76 22.23 8.93
CA ASN A 38 -2.60 23.21 8.27
C ASN A 38 -3.46 22.56 7.18
N ARG A 39 -4.79 22.69 7.29
CA ARG A 39 -5.77 22.12 6.34
C ARG A 39 -5.46 22.44 4.88
N TYR A 40 -4.97 23.65 4.58
CA TYR A 40 -4.74 24.09 3.20
C TYR A 40 -3.49 23.44 2.62
N ILE A 41 -2.40 23.43 3.39
CA ILE A 41 -1.13 22.81 2.99
C ILE A 41 -1.30 21.29 2.84
N ALA A 42 -1.98 20.64 3.80
CA ALA A 42 -2.26 19.22 3.73
C ALA A 42 -3.15 18.84 2.53
N THR A 43 -4.09 19.70 2.14
CA THR A 43 -4.93 19.46 0.94
C THR A 43 -4.12 19.60 -0.34
N ILE A 44 -3.27 20.63 -0.45
CA ILE A 44 -2.41 20.81 -1.63
C ILE A 44 -1.44 19.63 -1.75
N LEU A 45 -0.82 19.23 -0.63
CA LEU A 45 0.10 18.08 -0.61
C LEU A 45 -0.61 16.75 -0.93
N ALA A 46 -1.90 16.60 -0.60
CA ALA A 46 -2.69 15.44 -1.00
C ALA A 46 -2.95 15.41 -2.52
N LEU A 47 -3.29 16.56 -3.10
CA LEU A 47 -3.67 16.67 -4.52
C LEU A 47 -2.46 16.64 -5.46
N PHE A 48 -1.33 17.20 -5.04
CA PHE A 48 -0.17 17.43 -5.90
C PHE A 48 0.43 16.14 -6.50
N PRO A 49 0.65 15.04 -5.73
CA PRO A 49 1.13 13.78 -6.29
C PRO A 49 0.14 13.16 -7.27
N SER A 50 -1.16 13.22 -6.97
CA SER A 50 -2.21 12.71 -7.87
C SER A 50 -2.23 13.48 -9.20
N LEU A 51 -2.08 14.81 -9.15
CA LEU A 51 -2.03 15.64 -10.36
C LEU A 51 -0.79 15.35 -11.22
N ILE A 52 0.37 15.13 -10.59
CA ILE A 52 1.58 14.70 -11.31
C ILE A 52 1.34 13.34 -11.98
N LEU A 53 0.77 12.37 -11.27
CA LEU A 53 0.52 11.03 -11.80
C LEU A 53 -0.50 11.00 -12.94
N THR A 54 -1.49 11.91 -12.96
CA THR A 54 -2.43 11.99 -14.09
C THR A 54 -1.82 12.63 -15.33
N MET A 55 -0.89 13.58 -15.17
CA MET A 55 -0.26 14.29 -16.29
C MET A 55 1.01 13.58 -16.81
N TRP A 56 1.57 12.64 -16.05
CA TRP A 56 2.77 11.89 -16.42
C TRP A 56 2.43 10.72 -17.36
N ASN A 57 3.08 10.67 -18.54
CA ASN A 57 3.12 9.49 -19.41
C ASN A 57 4.36 8.60 -19.17
N VAL A 58 4.12 7.33 -18.86
CA VAL A 58 5.10 6.27 -18.60
C VAL A 58 5.23 5.44 -19.87
N GLN A 59 6.44 5.39 -20.42
CA GLN A 59 6.74 4.50 -21.53
C GLN A 59 6.88 3.05 -21.04
N ASN A 60 6.29 2.11 -21.77
CA ASN A 60 6.46 0.68 -21.52
C ASN A 60 7.71 0.15 -22.24
N THR A 61 8.63 -0.46 -21.50
CA THR A 61 9.90 -0.98 -21.99
C THR A 61 9.74 -2.09 -23.04
N ARG A 62 8.65 -2.87 -22.99
CA ARG A 62 8.45 -4.03 -23.90
C ARG A 62 7.78 -3.69 -25.21
N THR A 63 6.90 -2.68 -25.23
CA THR A 63 6.11 -2.33 -26.42
C THR A 63 6.46 -0.96 -27.00
N GLY A 64 7.20 -0.13 -26.25
CA GLY A 64 7.51 1.25 -26.64
C GLY A 64 6.32 2.21 -26.51
N GLU A 65 5.14 1.70 -26.14
CA GLU A 65 3.91 2.47 -26.02
C GLU A 65 3.92 3.38 -24.79
N PHE A 66 3.37 4.58 -24.96
CA PHE A 66 3.14 5.50 -23.85
C PHE A 66 1.83 5.16 -23.17
N THR A 67 1.92 4.80 -21.89
CA THR A 67 0.76 4.58 -21.03
C THR A 67 0.71 5.71 -20.00
N GLN A 68 -0.49 6.13 -19.59
CA GLN A 68 -0.61 7.10 -18.51
C GLN A 68 -0.05 6.48 -17.21
N ALA A 69 0.68 7.24 -16.40
CA ALA A 69 1.32 6.73 -15.18
C ALA A 69 0.32 6.08 -14.22
N GLY A 70 -0.94 6.54 -14.21
CA GLY A 70 -2.03 5.92 -13.46
C GLY A 70 -2.27 4.45 -13.82
N TRP A 71 -2.21 4.08 -15.10
CA TRP A 71 -2.34 2.68 -15.55
C TRP A 71 -1.13 1.83 -15.15
N ALA A 72 0.06 2.41 -15.19
CA ALA A 72 1.28 1.74 -14.73
C ALA A 72 1.31 1.57 -13.19
N LEU A 73 0.68 2.48 -12.44
CA LEU A 73 0.54 2.43 -10.98
C LEU A 73 -0.49 1.38 -10.53
N TRP A 74 -1.49 1.08 -11.36
CA TRP A 74 -2.61 0.20 -11.00
C TRP A 74 -2.19 -1.18 -10.45
N PRO A 75 -1.22 -1.89 -11.05
CA PRO A 75 -0.72 -3.15 -10.48
C PRO A 75 0.00 -2.97 -9.14
N ILE A 76 0.71 -1.84 -8.94
CA ILE A 76 1.38 -1.51 -7.67
C ILE A 76 0.32 -1.29 -6.57
N PHE A 77 -0.77 -0.59 -6.91
CA PHE A 77 -1.92 -0.43 -6.02
C PHE A 77 -2.54 -1.78 -5.65
N GLY A 78 -2.70 -2.68 -6.61
CA GLY A 78 -3.13 -4.06 -6.36
C GLY A 78 -2.23 -4.79 -5.36
N ALA A 79 -0.89 -4.69 -5.53
CA ALA A 79 0.07 -5.28 -4.60
C ALA A 79 -0.02 -4.67 -3.18
N SER A 80 -0.23 -3.36 -3.07
CA SER A 80 -0.45 -2.70 -1.76
C SER A 80 -1.69 -3.22 -1.04
N ASN A 81 -2.78 -3.50 -1.76
CA ASN A 81 -3.99 -4.07 -1.16
C ASN A 81 -3.77 -5.52 -0.69
N GLN A 82 -3.01 -6.31 -1.45
CA GLN A 82 -2.64 -7.65 -1.05
C GLN A 82 -1.74 -7.64 0.21
N MET A 83 -0.84 -6.65 0.33
CA MET A 83 -0.05 -6.45 1.54
C MET A 83 -0.95 -6.19 2.77
N LEU A 84 -1.97 -5.33 2.67
CA LEU A 84 -2.90 -5.08 3.78
C LEU A 84 -3.73 -6.32 4.15
N ALA A 85 -4.12 -7.12 3.15
CA ALA A 85 -4.79 -8.40 3.37
C ALA A 85 -3.86 -9.39 4.11
N ALA A 86 -2.59 -9.48 3.70
CA ALA A 86 -1.58 -10.30 4.38
C ALA A 86 -1.35 -9.84 5.82
N LEU A 87 -1.24 -8.53 6.08
CA LEU A 87 -1.13 -7.97 7.43
C LEU A 87 -2.30 -8.39 8.31
N THR A 88 -3.52 -8.27 7.79
CA THR A 88 -4.75 -8.61 8.53
C THR A 88 -4.79 -10.11 8.86
N LEU A 89 -4.51 -10.98 7.89
CA LEU A 89 -4.46 -12.42 8.11
C LEU A 89 -3.35 -12.84 9.07
N MET A 90 -2.20 -12.15 9.04
CA MET A 90 -1.11 -12.37 9.99
C MET A 90 -1.55 -12.05 11.42
N ILE A 91 -2.17 -10.89 11.64
CA ILE A 91 -2.68 -10.48 12.96
C ILE A 91 -3.74 -11.46 13.46
N LEU A 92 -4.68 -11.87 12.59
CA LEU A 92 -5.71 -12.84 12.96
C LEU A 92 -5.10 -14.23 13.28
N SER A 93 -4.08 -14.66 12.53
CA SER A 93 -3.35 -15.90 12.79
C SER A 93 -2.67 -15.86 14.16
N LEU A 94 -2.01 -14.75 14.49
CA LEU A 94 -1.41 -14.53 15.82
C LEU A 94 -2.47 -14.51 16.93
N TYR A 95 -3.62 -13.88 16.69
CA TYR A 95 -4.72 -13.84 17.65
C TYR A 95 -5.29 -15.24 17.93
N PHE A 96 -5.55 -16.05 16.90
CA PHE A 96 -6.03 -17.42 17.05
C PHE A 96 -4.98 -18.32 17.73
N PHE A 97 -3.70 -18.11 17.42
CA PHE A 97 -2.59 -18.80 18.06
C PHE A 97 -2.58 -18.54 19.58
N LEU A 98 -2.73 -17.28 19.98
CA LEU A 98 -2.80 -16.89 21.40
C LEU A 98 -4.00 -17.51 22.12
N ARG A 99 -5.12 -17.70 21.42
CA ARG A 99 -6.36 -18.30 21.93
C ARG A 99 -6.41 -19.83 21.84
N LYS A 100 -5.33 -20.50 21.42
CA LYS A 100 -5.26 -21.97 21.21
C LYS A 100 -6.35 -22.50 20.27
N LYS A 101 -6.78 -21.70 19.30
CA LYS A 101 -7.74 -22.10 18.24
C LYS A 101 -6.98 -22.56 16.98
N PRO A 102 -7.59 -23.35 16.09
CA PRO A 102 -6.93 -23.79 14.86
C PRO A 102 -6.53 -22.59 13.99
N VAL A 103 -5.22 -22.43 13.76
CA VAL A 103 -4.63 -21.33 12.98
C VAL A 103 -4.43 -21.66 11.50
N LEU A 104 -4.42 -22.95 11.15
CA LEU A 104 -4.10 -23.43 9.81
C LEU A 104 -4.97 -22.78 8.71
N PRO A 105 -6.31 -22.61 8.89
CA PRO A 105 -7.15 -22.00 7.87
C PRO A 105 -6.84 -20.52 7.58
N LEU A 106 -6.14 -19.83 8.49
CA LEU A 106 -5.75 -18.43 8.32
C LEU A 106 -4.31 -18.30 7.77
N VAL A 107 -3.41 -19.17 8.24
CA VAL A 107 -2.00 -19.16 7.83
C VAL A 107 -1.84 -19.55 6.36
N LEU A 108 -2.66 -20.48 5.85
CA LEU A 108 -2.54 -20.92 4.46
C LEU A 108 -2.87 -19.79 3.46
N PRO A 109 -4.02 -19.08 3.55
CA PRO A 109 -4.28 -17.89 2.74
C PRO A 109 -3.24 -16.78 2.92
N PHE A 110 -2.76 -16.58 4.16
CA PHE A 110 -1.73 -15.59 4.46
C PHE A 110 -0.43 -15.83 3.66
N LEU A 111 0.09 -17.06 3.71
CA LEU A 111 1.31 -17.43 2.99
C LEU A 111 1.12 -17.28 1.48
N PHE A 112 -0.02 -17.73 0.97
CA PHE A 112 -0.33 -17.65 -0.45
C PHE A 112 -0.35 -16.19 -0.97
N ILE A 113 -1.09 -15.30 -0.29
CA ILE A 113 -1.16 -13.89 -0.67
C ILE A 113 0.22 -13.24 -0.56
N THR A 114 0.96 -13.51 0.51
CA THR A 114 2.31 -12.95 0.71
C THR A 114 3.27 -13.32 -0.42
N VAL A 115 3.28 -14.59 -0.85
CA VAL A 115 4.13 -15.06 -1.96
C VAL A 115 3.75 -14.36 -3.27
N ILE A 116 2.45 -14.23 -3.55
CA ILE A 116 1.97 -13.52 -4.74
C ILE A 116 2.41 -12.05 -4.70
N THR A 117 2.25 -11.37 -3.57
CA THR A 117 2.61 -9.96 -3.42
C THR A 117 4.11 -9.75 -3.60
N LEU A 118 4.95 -10.57 -2.98
CA LEU A 118 6.41 -10.49 -3.15
C LEU A 118 6.82 -10.72 -4.60
N THR A 119 6.24 -11.72 -5.26
CA THR A 119 6.52 -12.03 -6.67
C THR A 119 6.08 -10.88 -7.58
N ALA A 120 4.87 -10.33 -7.37
CA ALA A 120 4.35 -9.21 -8.15
C ALA A 120 5.22 -7.95 -8.00
N LEU A 121 5.69 -7.65 -6.79
CA LEU A 121 6.56 -6.51 -6.54
C LEU A 121 7.93 -6.68 -7.20
N ILE A 122 8.53 -7.87 -7.14
CA ILE A 122 9.81 -8.14 -7.83
C ILE A 122 9.68 -7.92 -9.34
N LEU A 123 8.63 -8.44 -9.96
CA LEU A 123 8.37 -8.26 -11.39
C LEU A 123 8.21 -6.77 -11.75
N LYS A 124 7.51 -5.99 -10.93
CA LYS A 124 7.31 -4.56 -11.16
C LYS A 124 8.58 -3.74 -10.96
N ILE A 125 9.43 -4.10 -9.99
CA ILE A 125 10.73 -3.47 -9.82
C ILE A 125 11.59 -3.68 -11.07
N GLN A 126 11.65 -4.91 -11.60
CA GLN A 126 12.39 -5.22 -12.82
C GLN A 126 11.86 -4.47 -14.04
N GLU A 127 10.53 -4.36 -14.17
CA GLU A 127 9.88 -3.63 -15.27
C GLU A 127 10.21 -2.13 -15.27
N PHE A 128 10.26 -1.51 -14.09
CA PHE A 128 10.44 -0.06 -13.96
C PHE A 128 11.90 0.39 -13.79
N TRP A 129 12.83 -0.48 -13.40
CA TRP A 129 14.22 -0.11 -13.09
C TRP A 129 14.95 0.62 -14.24
N GLY A 130 14.65 0.27 -15.49
CA GLY A 130 15.27 0.89 -16.67
C GLY A 130 14.54 2.11 -17.24
N THR A 131 13.25 2.27 -16.95
CA THR A 131 12.37 3.19 -17.71
C THR A 131 11.76 4.26 -16.83
N ASN A 132 11.30 3.91 -15.63
CA ASN A 132 10.62 4.84 -14.73
C ASN A 132 11.12 4.66 -13.29
N ARG A 133 12.21 5.37 -12.98
CA ARG A 133 12.84 5.39 -11.65
C ARG A 133 11.86 5.65 -10.49
N PRO A 134 10.87 6.57 -10.55
CA PRO A 134 10.01 6.83 -9.40
C PRO A 134 9.05 5.68 -9.09
N LEU A 135 8.45 5.05 -10.11
CA LEU A 135 7.57 3.89 -9.90
C LEU A 135 8.34 2.68 -9.39
N ALA A 136 9.59 2.51 -9.83
CA ALA A 136 10.50 1.51 -9.27
C ALA A 136 10.77 1.77 -7.78
N ILE A 137 11.06 3.02 -7.40
CA ILE A 137 11.28 3.40 -6.00
C ILE A 137 10.06 3.09 -5.14
N ILE A 138 8.85 3.44 -5.59
CA ILE A 138 7.60 3.13 -4.86
C ILE A 138 7.46 1.61 -4.66
N SER A 139 7.73 0.82 -5.70
CA SER A 139 7.64 -0.63 -5.64
C SER A 139 8.68 -1.24 -4.69
N ILE A 140 9.90 -0.67 -4.63
CA ILE A 140 10.95 -1.06 -3.68
C ILE A 140 10.53 -0.74 -2.25
N ILE A 141 9.97 0.45 -2.01
CA ILE A 141 9.47 0.84 -0.68
C ILE A 141 8.41 -0.15 -0.21
N LEU A 142 7.44 -0.50 -1.07
CA LEU A 142 6.42 -1.49 -0.74
C LEU A 142 7.01 -2.88 -0.49
N PHE A 143 8.00 -3.30 -1.28
CA PHE A 143 8.70 -4.56 -1.07
C PHE A 143 9.39 -4.62 0.30
N VAL A 144 10.07 -3.55 0.68
CA VAL A 144 10.69 -3.41 2.01
C VAL A 144 9.64 -3.44 3.12
N PHE A 145 8.49 -2.80 2.95
CA PHE A 145 7.39 -2.84 3.92
C PHE A 145 6.80 -4.24 4.10
N VAL A 146 6.64 -5.01 3.02
CA VAL A 146 6.20 -6.41 3.12
C VAL A 146 7.23 -7.24 3.92
N LEU A 147 8.52 -7.07 3.66
CA LEU A 147 9.57 -7.78 4.41
C LEU A 147 9.60 -7.37 5.89
N TRP A 148 9.48 -6.07 6.19
CA TRP A 148 9.39 -5.56 7.55
C TRP A 148 8.20 -6.17 8.28
N MET A 149 7.02 -6.17 7.67
CA MET A 149 5.81 -6.77 8.22
C MET A 149 6.01 -8.24 8.59
N LEU A 150 6.65 -9.02 7.72
CA LEU A 150 6.96 -10.43 8.00
C LEU A 150 7.92 -10.58 9.19
N ALA A 151 8.93 -9.72 9.27
CA ALA A 151 9.87 -9.72 10.40
C ALA A 151 9.15 -9.42 11.72
N GLU A 152 8.31 -8.38 11.77
CA GLU A 152 7.48 -8.04 12.95
C GLU A 152 6.52 -9.18 13.32
N GLY A 153 5.91 -9.83 12.32
CA GLY A 153 5.07 -11.00 12.53
C GLY A 153 5.82 -12.15 13.22
N CYS A 154 7.04 -12.44 12.77
CA CYS A 154 7.90 -13.46 13.37
C CYS A 154 8.32 -13.10 14.81
N VAL A 155 8.64 -11.82 15.07
CA VAL A 155 8.98 -11.34 16.42
C VAL A 155 7.78 -11.46 17.35
N ALA A 156 6.60 -11.01 16.90
CA ALA A 156 5.36 -11.10 17.66
C ALA A 156 4.98 -12.55 18.00
N PHE A 157 5.15 -13.47 17.05
CA PHE A 157 4.94 -14.90 17.27
C PHE A 157 5.85 -15.48 18.36
N LYS A 158 7.16 -15.17 18.30
CA LYS A 158 8.14 -15.61 19.32
C LYS A 158 7.80 -15.06 20.70
N LYS A 159 7.40 -13.78 20.80
CA LYS A 159 7.01 -13.15 22.07
C LYS A 159 5.73 -13.76 22.63
N GLY A 160 4.74 -14.02 21.78
CA GLY A 160 3.49 -14.68 22.16
C GLY A 160 3.71 -16.08 22.74
N LYS A 161 4.62 -16.87 22.15
CA LYS A 161 5.00 -18.20 22.66
C LYS A 161 5.62 -18.13 24.06
N ARG A 162 6.43 -17.10 24.35
CA ARG A 162 7.07 -16.92 25.67
C ARG A 162 6.07 -16.61 26.78
N HIS A 163 5.00 -15.87 26.48
CA HIS A 163 3.92 -15.58 27.44
C HIS A 163 3.00 -16.77 27.72
N GLN A 164 2.96 -17.78 26.84
CA GLN A 164 2.17 -19.00 27.04
C GLN A 164 2.89 -20.07 27.88
N ASN A 165 4.20 -19.91 28.11
CA ASN A 165 5.04 -20.86 28.84
C ASN A 165 5.25 -20.49 30.33
N PHE A 166 4.52 -19.49 30.83
CA PHE A 166 4.35 -19.18 32.24
C PHE A 166 2.90 -19.43 32.64
#